data_AF-A0A9W7MQV6-F1
#
_entry.id   AF-A0A9W7MQV6-F1
#
_cell.length_a   1.000
_cell.length_b   1.000
_cell.length_c   1.000
_cell.angle_alpha   90.00
_cell.angle_beta   90.00
_cell.angle_gamma   90.00
#
_symmetry.space_group_name_H-M   'P 1'
#
loop_
_entity.id
_entity.type
_entity.pdbx_description
1 polymer ?
#
loop_
_entity_poly.entity_id
_entity_poly.type
_entity_poly.pdbx_seq_one_letter_code
_entity_poly.pdbx_strand_id
1 'polypeptide(L)'
;MKPPLPPSSTSLVLKKARLSPYFYTFLTFIVFVFMLYCEDLLSIFGRNELVLSKPISETGKEKETKTLVDDIVGRNNHEFRNGSVFMDIKTNTKGTSVPPKIETKTRWKPPFAIGETEEGCDIFSGRWVRDELTRPHYEESECPYIQPQLTCQEHGRPDREYQKWRWQPHGCDIPRFNATLMLESLRGKRMMFVGDSLNRGQFVSMVCLLHRILPPNAKSMESTMDQSLTVFRAKDYNATIEFNWAPFLLESNSDNAIVHRVAERMVKKGSINKHGKNWKGVDVLVFNTYLWWMTGQKMKFLKGSFNDERKEIEEFTTEEAYRVAMKSMLKWVRKNMDRNKTRVFFTSMSPLHIKSQEWGGQAGGNCYNETTLIEDPNYSGSENKDIMKVIGEEFSRSKYPITFLNITQLSSYRKDAHTSIYKKQWSPLTPEQLANPVSYADCVHWCLPGLQDTWNELLFTKLLYPN
;
A
#
# COMPACT_ATOMS: atom_id res chain seq x y z
N MET A 1 -34.51 -63.09 -67.13
CA MET A 1 -34.16 -61.94 -66.28
C MET A 1 -32.91 -62.31 -65.48
N LYS A 2 -31.77 -61.71 -65.86
CA LYS A 2 -30.43 -61.89 -65.26
C LYS A 2 -30.24 -60.85 -64.15
N PRO A 3 -29.44 -61.13 -63.10
CA PRO A 3 -29.10 -60.13 -62.09
C PRO A 3 -28.18 -59.05 -62.69
N PRO A 4 -28.26 -57.79 -62.21
CA PRO A 4 -27.37 -56.76 -62.70
C PRO A 4 -25.96 -56.90 -62.11
N LEU A 5 -24.97 -56.77 -63.00
CA LEU A 5 -23.54 -56.68 -62.72
C LEU A 5 -23.18 -55.43 -61.90
N PRO A 6 -22.07 -55.44 -61.15
CA PRO A 6 -21.56 -54.25 -60.47
C PRO A 6 -20.87 -53.32 -61.49
N PRO A 7 -20.99 -51.98 -61.35
CA PRO A 7 -20.20 -51.07 -62.16
C PRO A 7 -18.80 -50.83 -61.61
N SER A 8 -17.93 -50.62 -62.58
CA SER A 8 -16.50 -50.35 -62.63
C SER A 8 -15.90 -49.34 -61.66
N SER A 9 -14.66 -49.66 -61.28
CA SER A 9 -13.58 -48.79 -60.83
C SER A 9 -13.52 -47.45 -61.57
N THR A 10 -13.56 -46.35 -60.81
CA THR A 10 -13.25 -44.99 -61.30
C THR A 10 -12.00 -44.43 -60.61
N SER A 11 -11.16 -43.80 -61.43
CA SER A 11 -9.83 -43.26 -61.15
C SER A 11 -9.76 -42.28 -59.97
N LEU A 12 -8.69 -42.37 -59.18
CA LEU A 12 -8.21 -41.32 -58.28
C LEU A 12 -7.91 -40.03 -59.07
N VAL A 13 -8.81 -39.04 -58.97
CA VAL A 13 -8.49 -37.65 -59.29
C VAL A 13 -8.01 -36.99 -58.00
N LEU A 14 -6.71 -36.71 -57.91
CA LEU A 14 -6.13 -35.87 -56.85
C LEU A 14 -6.72 -34.45 -56.97
N LYS A 15 -7.76 -34.15 -56.19
CA LYS A 15 -8.20 -32.77 -55.95
C LYS A 15 -7.12 -32.06 -55.14
N LYS A 16 -6.36 -31.15 -55.77
CA LYS A 16 -5.57 -30.14 -55.04
C LYS A 16 -6.51 -29.39 -54.11
N ALA A 17 -6.29 -29.51 -52.79
CA ALA A 17 -7.02 -28.73 -51.80
C ALA A 17 -6.76 -27.24 -52.04
N ARG A 18 -7.75 -26.52 -52.56
CA ARG A 18 -7.71 -25.06 -52.60
C ARG A 18 -8.04 -24.57 -51.18
N LEU A 19 -7.00 -24.22 -50.43
CA LEU A 19 -7.16 -23.53 -49.16
C LEU A 19 -7.87 -22.20 -49.40
N SER A 20 -8.85 -21.93 -48.53
CA SER A 20 -9.67 -20.73 -48.53
C SER A 20 -8.79 -19.46 -48.50
N PRO A 21 -9.13 -18.39 -49.21
CA PRO A 21 -8.42 -17.10 -49.13
C PRO A 21 -8.32 -16.60 -47.68
N TYR A 22 -9.31 -16.93 -46.85
CA TYR A 22 -9.35 -16.59 -45.44
C TYR A 22 -8.25 -17.26 -44.61
N PHE A 23 -7.74 -18.42 -45.05
CA PHE A 23 -6.63 -19.10 -44.39
C PHE A 23 -5.33 -18.32 -44.57
N TYR A 24 -5.09 -17.78 -45.77
CA TYR A 24 -3.92 -16.96 -46.02
C TYR A 24 -3.98 -15.64 -45.28
N THR A 25 -5.15 -14.99 -45.21
CA THR A 25 -5.31 -13.76 -44.42
C THR A 25 -5.12 -14.01 -42.92
N PHE A 26 -5.59 -15.15 -42.41
CA PHE A 26 -5.39 -15.54 -41.01
C PHE A 26 -3.92 -15.86 -40.72
N LEU A 27 -3.23 -16.57 -41.64
CA LEU A 27 -1.81 -16.87 -41.50
C LEU A 27 -0.95 -15.60 -41.55
N THR A 28 -1.26 -14.65 -42.45
CA THR A 28 -0.59 -13.35 -42.49
C THR A 28 -0.85 -12.53 -41.23
N PHE A 29 -2.06 -12.61 -40.67
CA PHE A 29 -2.38 -11.94 -39.40
C PHE A 29 -1.59 -12.54 -38.24
N ILE A 30 -1.48 -13.88 -38.16
CA ILE A 30 -0.66 -14.55 -37.14
C ILE A 30 0.81 -14.16 -37.29
N VAL A 31 1.37 -14.17 -38.50
CA VAL A 31 2.78 -13.77 -38.72
C VAL A 31 2.99 -12.30 -38.38
N PHE A 32 2.05 -11.42 -38.71
CA PHE A 32 2.13 -10.00 -38.37
C PHE A 32 2.06 -9.76 -36.86
N VAL A 33 1.16 -10.45 -36.15
CA VAL A 33 1.11 -10.44 -34.68
C VAL A 33 2.42 -10.99 -34.11
N PHE A 34 2.93 -12.11 -34.63
CA PHE A 34 4.17 -12.71 -34.15
C PHE A 34 5.38 -11.76 -34.35
N MET A 35 5.45 -11.05 -35.48
CA MET A 35 6.49 -10.05 -35.74
C MET A 35 6.36 -8.82 -34.83
N LEU A 36 5.14 -8.35 -34.55
CA LEU A 36 4.89 -7.22 -33.64
C LEU A 36 5.23 -7.54 -32.18
N TYR A 37 5.16 -8.81 -31.78
CA TYR A 37 5.41 -9.24 -30.40
C TYR A 37 6.70 -10.08 -30.22
N CYS A 38 7.46 -10.33 -31.29
CA CYS A 38 8.71 -11.10 -31.22
C CYS A 38 9.85 -10.35 -30.53
N GLU A 39 9.90 -9.01 -30.66
CA GLU A 39 10.89 -8.21 -29.94
C GLU A 39 10.65 -8.22 -28.43
N ASP A 40 9.39 -8.33 -27.99
CA ASP A 40 9.03 -8.48 -26.57
C ASP A 40 9.32 -9.91 -26.06
N LEU A 41 9.09 -10.95 -26.87
CA LEU A 41 9.30 -12.36 -26.48
C LEU A 41 10.78 -12.75 -26.33
N LEU A 42 11.68 -12.19 -27.14
CA LEU A 42 13.12 -12.43 -27.02
C LEU A 42 13.73 -11.77 -25.77
N SER A 43 13.11 -10.71 -25.25
CA SER A 43 13.50 -10.08 -23.97
C SER A 43 13.12 -10.91 -22.74
N ILE A 44 12.17 -11.85 -22.88
CA ILE A 44 11.70 -12.73 -21.79
C ILE A 44 12.54 -14.00 -21.67
N PHE A 45 13.19 -14.46 -22.75
CA PHE A 45 14.03 -15.67 -22.75
C PHE A 45 15.54 -15.39 -22.83
N GLY A 46 15.97 -14.15 -23.03
CA GLY A 46 17.37 -13.72 -23.11
C GLY A 46 18.03 -13.41 -21.77
N ARG A 47 18.01 -14.34 -20.79
CA ARG A 47 18.95 -14.29 -19.65
C ARG A 47 19.22 -15.68 -19.06
N ASN A 48 19.59 -16.62 -19.92
CA ASN A 48 20.36 -17.81 -19.52
C ASN A 48 21.73 -17.73 -20.19
N GLU A 49 22.59 -16.81 -19.74
CA GLU A 49 24.03 -17.01 -19.90
C GLU A 49 24.57 -17.75 -18.69
N LEU A 50 25.00 -18.96 -19.01
CA LEU A 50 25.69 -19.93 -18.21
C LEU A 50 27.08 -19.37 -17.84
N VAL A 51 27.25 -18.77 -16.66
CA VAL A 51 28.60 -18.52 -16.14
C VAL A 51 29.18 -19.84 -15.65
N LEU A 52 29.96 -20.44 -16.53
CA LEU A 52 30.81 -21.61 -16.31
C LEU A 52 31.90 -21.26 -15.27
N SER A 53 31.69 -21.59 -14.00
CA SER A 53 32.77 -21.59 -13.01
C SER A 53 33.59 -22.88 -13.12
N LYS A 54 34.86 -22.76 -13.51
CA LYS A 54 35.86 -23.82 -13.32
C LYS A 54 36.62 -23.58 -12.00
N PRO A 55 36.98 -24.64 -11.26
CA PRO A 55 37.41 -24.56 -9.86
C PRO A 55 38.93 -24.51 -9.73
N ILE A 56 39.44 -23.82 -8.70
CA ILE A 56 40.80 -24.04 -8.20
C ILE A 56 40.84 -24.03 -6.65
N SER A 57 41.15 -25.23 -6.17
CA SER A 57 41.85 -25.69 -4.96
C SER A 57 41.54 -25.14 -3.56
N GLU A 58 41.03 -26.06 -2.76
CA GLU A 58 41.30 -26.27 -1.34
C GLU A 58 42.77 -26.06 -0.94
N THR A 59 42.98 -25.45 0.23
CA THR A 59 43.90 -25.97 1.25
C THR A 59 43.30 -25.68 2.61
N GLY A 60 43.00 -26.74 3.36
CA GLY A 60 42.27 -26.68 4.61
C GLY A 60 43.07 -26.23 5.83
N LYS A 61 42.34 -26.09 6.94
CA LYS A 61 42.76 -26.58 8.24
C LYS A 61 41.54 -26.74 9.14
N GLU A 62 41.26 -28.01 9.39
CA GLU A 62 40.45 -28.60 10.43
C GLU A 62 40.86 -28.07 11.82
N LYS A 63 39.88 -27.75 12.67
CA LYS A 63 39.96 -27.94 14.12
C LYS A 63 38.57 -27.97 14.74
N GLU A 64 38.25 -29.13 15.28
CA GLU A 64 37.15 -29.38 16.21
C GLU A 64 37.22 -28.46 17.43
N THR A 65 36.07 -28.08 17.98
CA THR A 65 35.86 -28.16 19.44
C THR A 65 34.37 -28.22 19.76
N LYS A 66 34.03 -29.16 20.63
CA LYS A 66 32.71 -29.59 21.06
C LYS A 66 32.41 -28.94 22.42
N THR A 67 31.17 -28.49 22.63
CA THR A 67 30.41 -28.43 23.90
C THR A 67 30.99 -27.75 25.15
N LEU A 68 30.31 -26.69 25.61
CA LEU A 68 29.98 -26.38 27.02
C LEU A 68 28.86 -25.30 27.00
N VAL A 69 27.58 -25.63 27.18
CA VAL A 69 26.82 -25.74 28.45
C VAL A 69 26.80 -24.45 29.28
N ASP A 70 25.59 -23.91 29.43
CA ASP A 70 25.03 -23.10 30.53
C ASP A 70 25.96 -22.13 31.27
N ASP A 71 25.77 -20.83 30.99
CA ASP A 71 25.87 -19.69 31.91
C ASP A 71 25.67 -18.45 31.03
N ILE A 72 24.53 -17.76 31.05
CA ILE A 72 24.28 -16.60 31.92
C ILE A 72 22.75 -16.46 32.04
N VAL A 73 22.20 -17.04 33.11
CA VAL A 73 20.90 -16.69 33.68
C VAL A 73 21.15 -16.21 35.11
N GLY A 74 20.70 -15.00 35.41
CA GLY A 74 20.77 -14.36 36.73
C GLY A 74 21.63 -13.10 36.69
N ARG A 75 21.23 -11.96 37.24
CA ARG A 75 20.14 -11.59 38.14
C ARG A 75 19.89 -10.11 37.88
N ASN A 76 18.64 -9.65 38.02
CA ASN A 76 18.31 -8.41 38.73
C ASN A 76 16.81 -8.40 39.00
N ASN A 77 16.46 -8.94 40.16
CA ASN A 77 15.20 -8.66 40.85
C ASN A 77 15.31 -7.25 41.44
N HIS A 78 14.43 -6.35 41.05
CA HIS A 78 14.02 -5.25 41.91
C HIS A 78 12.50 -5.19 41.92
N GLU A 79 11.94 -5.66 43.03
CA GLU A 79 10.59 -5.29 43.48
C GLU A 79 10.50 -3.78 43.61
N PHE A 80 9.56 -3.16 42.89
CA PHE A 80 8.98 -1.89 43.33
C PHE A 80 7.46 -1.97 43.19
N ARG A 81 6.84 -2.15 44.35
CA ARG A 81 5.40 -2.05 44.61
C ARG A 81 5.19 -0.67 45.25
N ASN A 82 4.46 0.22 44.60
CA ASN A 82 3.46 1.11 45.21
C ASN A 82 2.94 2.12 44.18
N GLY A 83 1.66 1.98 43.84
CA GLY A 83 0.87 3.05 43.24
C GLY A 83 0.52 4.09 44.30
N SER A 84 0.66 5.36 43.94
CA SER A 84 0.21 6.49 44.75
C SER A 84 -1.31 6.61 44.66
N VAL A 85 -1.99 6.36 45.79
CA VAL A 85 -3.40 6.73 45.99
C VAL A 85 -3.40 8.10 46.65
N PHE A 86 -3.92 9.12 45.96
CA PHE A 86 -4.26 10.41 46.58
C PHE A 86 -5.55 10.23 47.40
N MET A 87 -5.44 10.39 48.72
CA MET A 87 -6.57 10.44 49.66
C MET A 87 -6.82 11.89 50.08
N ASP A 88 -7.89 12.51 49.58
CA ASP A 88 -8.47 13.68 50.23
C ASP A 88 -9.47 13.21 51.30
N ILE A 89 -9.07 13.29 52.57
CA ILE A 89 -9.94 12.97 53.71
C ILE A 89 -10.73 14.23 54.08
N LYS A 90 -12.02 14.26 53.72
CA LYS A 90 -13.02 15.07 54.42
C LYS A 90 -13.91 14.16 55.24
N THR A 91 -13.75 14.20 56.55
CA THR A 91 -14.63 13.53 57.51
C THR A 91 -15.94 14.30 57.65
N ASN A 92 -17.08 13.68 57.34
CA ASN A 92 -18.30 13.93 58.10
C ASN A 92 -19.27 12.75 58.11
N THR A 93 -20.04 12.70 59.18
CA THR A 93 -20.73 11.59 59.85
C THR A 93 -21.84 10.82 59.12
N LYS A 94 -21.92 9.52 59.48
CA LYS A 94 -23.08 8.62 59.61
C LYS A 94 -24.05 8.49 58.42
N GLY A 95 -23.94 7.36 57.74
CA GLY A 95 -25.01 6.74 56.93
C GLY A 95 -24.54 5.39 56.41
N THR A 96 -25.30 4.33 56.64
CA THR A 96 -25.09 2.97 56.11
C THR A 96 -24.79 3.01 54.61
N SER A 97 -23.55 2.73 54.21
CA SER A 97 -23.16 2.59 52.81
C SER A 97 -22.73 1.16 52.52
N VAL A 98 -23.48 0.52 51.62
CA VAL A 98 -23.04 -0.66 50.88
C VAL A 98 -21.68 -0.32 50.25
N PRO A 99 -20.66 -1.18 50.34
CA PRO A 99 -19.37 -0.89 49.73
C PRO A 99 -19.58 -0.65 48.24
N PRO A 100 -19.00 0.43 47.66
CA PRO A 100 -19.15 0.68 46.25
C PRO A 100 -18.56 -0.52 45.51
N LYS A 101 -19.40 -1.21 44.73
CA LYS A 101 -18.91 -2.15 43.72
C LYS A 101 -17.95 -1.37 42.83
N ILE A 102 -16.66 -1.65 42.98
CA ILE A 102 -15.66 -1.24 42.00
C ILE A 102 -15.98 -2.05 40.75
N GLU A 103 -16.86 -1.50 39.91
CA GLU A 103 -17.00 -1.96 38.54
C GLU A 103 -15.70 -1.59 37.83
N THR A 104 -14.74 -2.52 37.84
CA THR A 104 -13.66 -2.50 36.87
C THR A 104 -14.31 -2.62 35.49
N LYS A 105 -14.60 -1.48 34.85
CA LYS A 105 -14.96 -1.46 33.43
C LYS A 105 -13.77 -2.05 32.68
N THR A 106 -13.85 -3.33 32.34
CA THR A 106 -12.86 -3.98 31.48
C THR A 106 -12.85 -3.22 30.15
N ARG A 107 -11.84 -2.37 29.96
CA ARG A 107 -11.62 -1.62 28.73
C ARG A 107 -11.54 -2.62 27.59
N TRP A 108 -12.32 -2.40 26.54
CA TRP A 108 -12.30 -3.27 25.36
C TRP A 108 -10.89 -3.23 24.76
N LYS A 109 -10.21 -4.38 24.75
CA LYS A 109 -8.88 -4.53 24.15
C LYS A 109 -9.03 -4.76 22.65
N PRO A 110 -8.50 -3.88 21.78
CA PRO A 110 -8.58 -4.07 20.34
C PRO A 110 -7.88 -5.37 19.91
N PRO A 111 -8.35 -6.07 18.85
CA PRO A 111 -7.63 -7.20 18.30
C PRO A 111 -6.20 -6.79 17.90
N PHE A 112 -5.27 -7.75 17.99
CA PHE A 112 -3.82 -7.60 17.77
C PHE A 112 -3.05 -6.80 18.83
N ALA A 113 -3.72 -6.15 19.80
CA ALA A 113 -3.03 -5.40 20.83
C ALA A 113 -2.21 -6.32 21.75
N ILE A 114 -0.92 -6.04 21.89
CA ILE A 114 -0.01 -6.73 22.83
C ILE A 114 0.47 -5.80 23.94
N GLY A 115 0.40 -4.48 23.73
CA GLY A 115 0.64 -3.44 24.72
C GLY A 115 -0.16 -2.18 24.39
N GLU A 116 0.22 -1.06 24.99
CA GLU A 116 -0.34 0.28 24.73
C GLU A 116 0.84 1.25 24.65
N THR A 117 0.73 2.34 23.88
CA THR A 117 1.72 3.44 24.00
C THR A 117 1.38 4.34 25.18
N GLU A 118 2.29 5.24 25.52
CA GLU A 118 2.12 6.17 26.65
C GLU A 118 0.81 6.97 26.53
N GLU A 119 0.07 7.03 27.65
CA GLU A 119 -1.22 7.70 27.72
C GLU A 119 -1.05 9.19 27.36
N GLY A 120 -1.91 9.70 26.48
CA GLY A 120 -1.84 11.08 25.99
C GLY A 120 -0.80 11.32 24.88
N CYS A 121 -0.02 10.33 24.46
CA CYS A 121 0.89 10.49 23.33
C CYS A 121 0.16 10.46 21.98
N ASP A 122 0.16 11.59 21.27
CA ASP A 122 -0.20 11.63 19.85
C ASP A 122 1.02 11.28 18.99
N ILE A 123 1.10 10.01 18.57
CA ILE A 123 2.21 9.52 17.73
C ILE A 123 2.28 10.20 16.35
N PHE A 124 1.25 10.94 15.93
CA PHE A 124 1.22 11.66 14.66
C PHE A 124 1.67 13.12 14.80
N SER A 125 1.94 13.58 16.03
CA SER A 125 2.47 14.91 16.35
C SER A 125 3.92 14.80 16.83
N GLY A 126 4.84 15.41 16.09
CA GLY A 126 6.27 15.13 16.23
C GLY A 126 7.12 15.88 15.22
N ARG A 127 8.35 15.39 15.07
CA ARG A 127 9.34 15.94 14.13
C ARG A 127 10.12 14.84 13.45
N TRP A 128 10.66 15.16 12.28
CA TRP A 128 11.65 14.31 11.63
C TRP A 128 13.01 14.46 12.29
N VAL A 129 13.65 13.34 12.55
CA VAL A 129 15.01 13.27 13.09
C VAL A 129 15.86 12.38 12.20
N ARG A 130 17.11 12.79 11.97
CA ARG A 130 18.05 12.02 11.17
C ARG A 130 18.50 10.79 11.97
N ASP A 131 18.56 9.64 11.32
CA ASP A 131 18.95 8.36 11.90
C ASP A 131 19.78 7.58 10.89
N GLU A 132 21.10 7.69 10.99
CA GLU A 132 22.04 7.03 10.06
C GLU A 132 22.33 5.58 10.44
N LEU A 133 21.96 5.17 11.66
CA LEU A 133 22.31 3.85 12.19
C LEU A 133 21.27 2.79 11.82
N THR A 134 20.00 3.20 11.73
CA THR A 134 18.89 2.26 11.54
C THR A 134 18.12 2.48 10.24
N ARG A 135 18.55 3.42 9.39
CA ARG A 135 17.87 3.75 8.13
C ARG A 135 18.79 3.61 6.90
N PRO A 136 18.21 3.24 5.74
CA PRO A 136 16.84 2.72 5.58
C PRO A 136 16.67 1.32 6.23
N HIS A 137 15.44 0.84 6.37
CA HIS A 137 15.17 -0.51 6.93
C HIS A 137 15.65 -1.64 6.01
N TYR A 138 15.71 -1.34 4.71
CA TYR A 138 16.14 -2.24 3.64
C TYR A 138 16.70 -1.38 2.50
N GLU A 139 17.53 -1.95 1.65
CA GLU A 139 18.00 -1.26 0.45
C GLU A 139 17.06 -1.47 -0.74
N GLU A 140 16.97 -0.49 -1.64
CA GLU A 140 16.10 -0.57 -2.83
C GLU A 140 16.36 -1.86 -3.63
N SER A 141 17.64 -2.21 -3.83
CA SER A 141 18.06 -3.41 -4.55
C SER A 141 17.76 -4.72 -3.81
N GLU A 142 17.50 -4.69 -2.50
CA GLU A 142 17.17 -5.89 -1.72
C GLU A 142 15.72 -6.35 -1.96
N CYS A 143 14.80 -5.43 -2.29
CA CYS A 143 13.38 -5.73 -2.42
C CYS A 143 12.92 -5.83 -3.89
N PRO A 144 12.76 -7.06 -4.45
CA PRO A 144 12.37 -7.24 -5.86
C PRO A 144 10.89 -6.94 -6.13
N TYR A 145 10.13 -6.56 -5.11
CA TYR A 145 8.69 -6.27 -5.22
C TYR A 145 8.40 -4.78 -5.47
N ILE A 146 9.42 -3.92 -5.41
CA ILE A 146 9.26 -2.50 -5.70
C ILE A 146 8.96 -2.33 -7.19
N GLN A 147 7.89 -1.62 -7.49
CA GLN A 147 7.52 -1.31 -8.87
C GLN A 147 8.51 -0.29 -9.45
N PRO A 148 8.88 -0.36 -10.74
CA PRO A 148 9.82 0.57 -11.37
C PRO A 148 9.41 2.06 -11.28
N GLN A 149 8.15 2.36 -10.96
CA GLN A 149 7.70 3.72 -10.70
C GLN A 149 8.21 4.29 -9.37
N LEU A 150 8.73 3.44 -8.46
CA LEU A 150 9.14 3.80 -7.10
C LEU A 150 10.63 3.49 -6.83
N THR A 151 11.35 2.83 -7.75
CA THR A 151 12.79 2.53 -7.64
C THR A 151 13.65 3.73 -8.09
N CYS A 152 13.78 4.73 -7.21
CA CYS A 152 14.43 5.98 -7.56
C CYS A 152 15.94 5.84 -7.81
N GLN A 153 16.64 5.02 -7.02
CA GLN A 153 18.08 4.81 -7.20
C GLN A 153 18.37 4.09 -8.53
N GLU A 154 17.61 3.03 -8.84
CA GLU A 154 17.67 2.33 -10.12
C GLU A 154 17.44 3.27 -11.31
N HIS A 155 16.57 4.27 -11.13
CA HIS A 155 16.27 5.29 -12.15
C HIS A 155 17.15 6.54 -12.03
N GLY A 156 18.32 6.44 -11.40
CA GLY A 156 19.39 7.42 -11.49
C GLY A 156 19.34 8.55 -10.46
N ARG A 157 18.54 8.41 -9.39
CA ARG A 157 18.54 9.40 -8.29
C ARG A 157 19.90 9.40 -7.59
N PRO A 158 20.64 10.52 -7.56
CA PRO A 158 22.01 10.53 -7.03
C PRO A 158 22.07 10.62 -5.50
N ASP A 159 21.09 11.27 -4.86
CA ASP A 159 21.06 11.47 -3.42
C ASP A 159 20.33 10.33 -2.69
N ARG A 160 20.79 10.01 -1.48
CA ARG A 160 20.19 9.00 -0.59
C ARG A 160 19.79 9.54 0.77
N GLU A 161 19.96 10.85 0.99
CA GLU A 161 19.74 11.49 2.29
C GLU A 161 18.29 11.44 2.73
N TYR A 162 17.34 11.46 1.78
CA TYR A 162 15.91 11.31 2.06
C TYR A 162 15.55 9.98 2.75
N GLN A 163 16.40 8.96 2.62
CA GLN A 163 16.19 7.64 3.23
C GLN A 163 16.53 7.64 4.73
N LYS A 164 17.31 8.60 5.21
CA LYS A 164 17.91 8.62 6.57
C LYS A 164 17.06 9.33 7.62
N TRP A 165 15.77 9.50 7.38
CA TRP A 165 14.84 10.20 8.27
C TRP A 165 13.94 9.22 9.00
N ARG A 166 13.78 9.39 10.31
CA ARG A 166 12.71 8.75 11.09
C ARG A 166 11.80 9.78 11.75
N TRP A 167 10.57 9.38 12.00
CA TRP A 167 9.62 10.19 12.74
C TRP A 167 9.79 10.00 14.25
N GLN A 168 9.82 11.09 15.00
CA GLN A 168 9.88 11.12 16.46
C GLN A 168 8.67 11.91 16.99
N PRO A 169 7.69 11.26 17.63
CA PRO A 169 6.63 11.97 18.34
C PRO A 169 7.19 12.86 19.45
N HIS A 170 6.48 13.94 19.79
CA HIS A 170 6.91 14.86 20.84
C HIS A 170 6.82 14.30 22.26
N GLY A 171 5.79 13.48 22.51
CA GLY A 171 5.44 13.04 23.86
C GLY A 171 5.85 11.62 24.22
N CYS A 172 6.36 10.82 23.27
CA CYS A 172 6.77 9.45 23.51
C CYS A 172 7.67 8.91 22.40
N ASP A 173 8.25 7.73 22.65
CA ASP A 173 8.90 6.92 21.63
C ASP A 173 7.93 5.91 21.02
N ILE A 174 8.03 5.69 19.71
CA ILE A 174 7.33 4.58 19.05
C ILE A 174 8.20 3.32 19.09
N PRO A 175 7.58 2.12 19.23
CA PRO A 175 8.31 0.87 19.15
C PRO A 175 8.96 0.72 17.78
N ARG A 176 10.22 0.23 17.78
CA ARG A 176 10.91 -0.10 16.53
C ARG A 176 10.14 -1.16 15.77
N PHE A 177 10.06 -1.00 14.45
CA PHE A 177 9.45 -2.01 13.59
C PHE A 177 10.17 -3.35 13.75
N ASN A 178 9.39 -4.41 13.96
CA ASN A 178 9.91 -5.76 14.08
C ASN A 178 9.14 -6.67 13.12
N ALA A 179 9.82 -7.06 12.02
CA ALA A 179 9.23 -7.90 10.98
C ALA A 179 8.76 -9.26 11.51
N THR A 180 9.51 -9.87 12.43
CA THR A 180 9.16 -11.17 13.02
C THR A 180 7.88 -11.04 13.84
N LEU A 181 7.81 -10.03 14.71
CA LEU A 181 6.64 -9.76 15.53
C LEU A 181 5.41 -9.44 14.68
N MET A 182 5.59 -8.67 13.59
CA MET A 182 4.53 -8.36 12.65
C MET A 182 3.99 -9.63 11.96
N LEU A 183 4.88 -10.49 11.45
CA LEU A 183 4.46 -11.74 10.80
C LEU A 183 3.83 -12.74 11.78
N GLU A 184 4.35 -12.87 13.01
CA GLU A 184 3.73 -13.70 14.04
C GLU A 184 2.34 -13.19 14.41
N SER A 185 2.16 -11.88 14.51
CA SER A 185 0.85 -11.26 14.76
C SER A 185 -0.13 -11.52 13.60
N LEU A 186 0.38 -11.69 12.38
CA LEU A 186 -0.39 -12.02 11.19
C LEU A 186 -0.47 -13.52 10.89
N ARG A 187 -0.01 -14.40 11.79
CA ARG A 187 -0.01 -15.85 11.53
C ARG A 187 -1.43 -16.39 11.31
N GLY A 188 -1.67 -16.97 10.14
CA GLY A 188 -3.00 -17.43 9.73
C GLY A 188 -4.00 -16.30 9.43
N LYS A 189 -3.51 -15.10 9.12
CA LYS A 189 -4.31 -13.87 8.95
C LYS A 189 -4.08 -13.20 7.61
N ARG A 190 -5.02 -12.32 7.27
CA ARG A 190 -4.97 -11.49 6.05
C ARG A 190 -4.90 -10.01 6.44
N MET A 191 -3.90 -9.31 5.93
CA MET A 191 -3.81 -7.86 5.93
C MET A 191 -4.05 -7.34 4.51
N MET A 192 -4.95 -6.38 4.33
CA MET A 192 -5.26 -5.83 3.01
C MET A 192 -5.26 -4.30 3.02
N PHE A 193 -4.48 -3.73 2.11
CA PHE A 193 -4.51 -2.32 1.72
C PHE A 193 -5.54 -2.12 0.61
N VAL A 194 -6.39 -1.10 0.73
CA VAL A 194 -7.48 -0.85 -0.22
C VAL A 194 -7.55 0.62 -0.56
N GLY A 195 -7.27 0.96 -1.82
CA GLY A 195 -7.25 2.36 -2.22
C GLY A 195 -6.66 2.65 -3.58
N ASP A 196 -6.05 3.82 -3.68
CA ASP A 196 -5.40 4.35 -4.87
C ASP A 196 -3.90 3.97 -4.95
N SER A 197 -3.14 4.63 -5.84
CA SER A 197 -1.73 4.35 -6.06
C SER A 197 -0.82 4.66 -4.87
N LEU A 198 -1.21 5.58 -3.98
CA LEU A 198 -0.43 5.90 -2.79
C LEU A 198 -0.54 4.77 -1.76
N ASN A 199 -1.73 4.18 -1.64
CA ASN A 199 -1.93 3.02 -0.79
C ASN A 199 -1.26 1.76 -1.36
N ARG A 200 -1.14 1.66 -2.69
CA ARG A 200 -0.29 0.64 -3.33
C ARG A 200 1.18 0.79 -2.92
N GLY A 201 1.70 2.02 -2.89
CA GLY A 201 3.05 2.27 -2.39
C GLY A 201 3.24 1.87 -0.93
N GLN A 202 2.27 2.18 -0.06
CA GLN A 202 2.28 1.73 1.34
C GLN A 202 2.26 0.20 1.46
N PHE A 203 1.46 -0.50 0.64
CA PHE A 203 1.47 -1.96 0.55
C PHE A 203 2.84 -2.51 0.15
N VAL A 204 3.46 -1.96 -0.90
CA VAL A 204 4.79 -2.41 -1.38
C VAL A 204 5.84 -2.20 -0.29
N SER A 205 5.84 -1.03 0.38
CA SER A 205 6.71 -0.78 1.54
C SER A 205 6.51 -1.83 2.64
N MET A 206 5.27 -2.20 2.99
CA MET A 206 5.01 -3.23 4.00
C MET A 206 5.59 -4.59 3.56
N VAL A 207 5.46 -4.96 2.28
CA VAL A 207 6.09 -6.17 1.75
C VAL A 207 7.61 -6.09 1.87
N CYS A 208 8.22 -4.95 1.54
CA CYS A 208 9.68 -4.77 1.63
C CYS A 208 10.21 -4.75 3.08
N LEU A 209 9.41 -4.30 4.04
CA LEU A 209 9.74 -4.39 5.47
C LEU A 209 9.73 -5.85 5.98
N LEU A 210 8.97 -6.75 5.34
CA LEU A 210 8.75 -8.12 5.81
C LEU A 210 9.53 -9.19 5.02
N HIS A 211 9.72 -9.01 3.71
CA HIS A 211 10.18 -10.09 2.83
C HIS A 211 11.60 -10.58 3.13
N ARG A 212 12.46 -9.76 3.75
CA ARG A 212 13.88 -10.08 3.97
C ARG A 212 14.07 -11.24 4.95
N ILE A 213 13.22 -11.34 5.97
CA ILE A 213 13.27 -12.42 6.96
C ILE A 213 12.66 -13.73 6.45
N LEU A 214 12.07 -13.72 5.25
CA LEU A 214 11.44 -14.89 4.64
C LEU A 214 12.37 -15.52 3.59
N PRO A 215 12.67 -16.83 3.70
CA PRO A 215 13.38 -17.57 2.67
C PRO A 215 12.72 -17.44 1.28
N PRO A 216 13.46 -17.47 0.16
CA PRO A 216 12.90 -17.32 -1.18
C PRO A 216 11.75 -18.28 -1.52
N ASN A 217 11.85 -19.54 -1.09
CA ASN A 217 10.81 -20.57 -1.29
C ASN A 217 9.58 -20.39 -0.38
N ALA A 218 9.73 -19.67 0.73
CA ALA A 218 8.69 -19.41 1.73
C ALA A 218 7.85 -18.16 1.41
N LYS A 219 8.06 -17.52 0.25
CA LYS A 219 7.30 -16.34 -0.19
C LYS A 219 6.83 -16.45 -1.65
N SER A 220 5.75 -15.75 -1.98
CA SER A 220 5.27 -15.57 -3.36
C SER A 220 4.47 -14.28 -3.48
N MET A 221 4.37 -13.74 -4.68
CA MET A 221 3.49 -12.61 -5.02
C MET A 221 2.73 -12.94 -6.30
N GLU A 222 1.40 -12.79 -6.25
CA GLU A 222 0.50 -13.08 -7.35
C GLU A 222 -0.46 -11.90 -7.54
N SER A 223 -0.79 -11.57 -8.80
CA SER A 223 -1.72 -10.50 -9.14
C SER A 223 -2.77 -11.00 -10.13
N THR A 224 -3.98 -10.46 -10.05
CA THR A 224 -4.99 -10.65 -11.09
C THR A 224 -4.54 -10.02 -12.41
N MET A 225 -5.12 -10.46 -13.54
CA MET A 225 -4.75 -9.95 -14.87
C MET A 225 -4.92 -8.44 -15.01
N ASP A 226 -5.95 -7.88 -14.37
CA ASP A 226 -6.22 -6.43 -14.34
C ASP A 226 -5.47 -5.69 -13.22
N GLN A 227 -4.61 -6.41 -12.48
CA GLN A 227 -3.87 -5.95 -11.29
C GLN A 227 -4.75 -5.34 -10.19
N SER A 228 -6.06 -5.63 -10.20
CA SER A 228 -6.99 -5.11 -9.20
C SER A 228 -6.84 -5.77 -7.83
N LEU A 229 -6.28 -6.98 -7.75
CA LEU A 229 -5.89 -7.64 -6.52
C LEU A 229 -4.47 -8.19 -6.66
N THR A 230 -3.61 -7.86 -5.70
CA THR A 230 -2.26 -8.42 -5.55
C THR A 230 -2.12 -9.04 -4.17
N VAL A 231 -1.57 -10.25 -4.09
CA VAL A 231 -1.42 -11.03 -2.86
C VAL A 231 0.04 -11.43 -2.70
N PHE A 232 0.70 -10.90 -1.68
CA PHE A 232 1.96 -11.41 -1.17
C PHE A 232 1.68 -12.43 -0.07
N ARG A 233 2.28 -13.62 -0.16
CA ARG A 233 2.06 -14.72 0.79
C ARG A 233 3.35 -15.09 1.50
N ALA A 234 3.34 -14.99 2.82
CA ALA A 234 4.37 -15.52 3.71
C ALA A 234 3.95 -16.94 4.14
N LYS A 235 4.48 -17.96 3.46
CA LYS A 235 3.99 -19.35 3.53
C LYS A 235 4.16 -19.96 4.93
N ASP A 236 5.31 -19.75 5.55
CA ASP A 236 5.63 -20.31 6.89
C ASP A 236 4.76 -19.72 8.01
N TYR A 237 4.20 -18.53 7.78
CA TYR A 237 3.27 -17.87 8.69
C TYR A 237 1.81 -18.13 8.32
N ASN A 238 1.55 -18.75 7.17
CA ASN A 238 0.23 -18.80 6.56
C ASN A 238 -0.45 -17.41 6.56
N ALA A 239 0.33 -16.37 6.27
CA ALA A 239 -0.12 -14.98 6.31
C ALA A 239 -0.14 -14.39 4.90
N THR A 240 -1.06 -13.45 4.65
CA THR A 240 -1.09 -12.67 3.42
C THR A 240 -1.08 -11.18 3.69
N ILE A 241 -0.35 -10.47 2.82
CA ILE A 241 -0.36 -9.01 2.72
C ILE A 241 -0.87 -8.72 1.32
N GLU A 242 -1.97 -7.99 1.23
CA GLU A 242 -2.78 -7.86 0.03
C GLU A 242 -2.97 -6.39 -0.35
N PHE A 243 -3.11 -6.12 -1.64
CA PHE A 243 -3.53 -4.83 -2.16
C PHE A 243 -4.72 -5.01 -3.08
N ASN A 244 -5.81 -4.28 -2.82
CA ASN A 244 -6.96 -4.21 -3.70
C ASN A 244 -7.14 -2.77 -4.25
N TRP A 245 -7.05 -2.65 -5.57
CA TRP A 245 -7.29 -1.40 -6.29
C TRP A 245 -8.76 -1.01 -6.20
N ALA A 246 -9.03 0.08 -5.48
CA ALA A 246 -10.34 0.68 -5.34
C ALA A 246 -10.15 2.18 -5.06
N PRO A 247 -9.69 2.95 -6.06
CA PRO A 247 -9.17 4.30 -5.85
C PRO A 247 -10.22 5.29 -5.33
N PHE A 248 -11.51 5.03 -5.58
CA PHE A 248 -12.65 5.78 -5.00
C PHE A 248 -13.40 4.99 -3.92
N LEU A 249 -12.93 3.79 -3.55
CA LEU A 249 -13.60 2.77 -2.73
C LEU A 249 -14.90 2.21 -3.33
N LEU A 250 -15.79 3.06 -3.84
CA LEU A 250 -16.93 2.65 -4.64
C LEU A 250 -16.49 2.22 -6.04
N GLU A 251 -17.37 1.48 -6.71
CA GLU A 251 -17.25 1.11 -8.11
C GLU A 251 -17.14 2.36 -8.99
N SER A 252 -16.21 2.34 -9.93
CA SER A 252 -15.91 3.45 -10.83
C SER A 252 -15.54 2.93 -12.23
N ASN A 253 -15.53 3.83 -13.21
CA ASN A 253 -14.98 3.53 -14.54
C ASN A 253 -13.43 3.49 -14.56
N SER A 254 -12.79 3.52 -13.39
CA SER A 254 -11.35 3.55 -13.22
C SER A 254 -10.84 2.38 -12.33
N ASP A 255 -11.65 1.32 -12.18
CA ASP A 255 -11.37 0.17 -11.32
C ASP A 255 -10.42 -0.87 -11.93
N ASN A 256 -9.94 -0.68 -13.16
CA ASN A 256 -8.90 -1.52 -13.77
C ASN A 256 -7.52 -0.90 -13.51
N ALA A 257 -6.66 -1.54 -12.72
CA ALA A 257 -5.40 -0.93 -12.29
C ALA A 257 -4.40 -0.70 -13.44
N ILE A 258 -4.58 -1.33 -14.60
CA ILE A 258 -3.77 -1.13 -15.80
C ILE A 258 -4.40 -0.05 -16.70
N VAL A 259 -5.69 -0.20 -17.01
CA VAL A 259 -6.45 0.68 -17.93
C VAL A 259 -7.41 1.55 -17.13
N HIS A 260 -6.87 2.51 -16.37
CA HIS A 260 -7.64 3.45 -15.54
C HIS A 260 -7.49 4.92 -15.93
N ARG A 261 -6.73 5.21 -17.00
CA ARG A 261 -6.60 6.58 -17.52
C ARG A 261 -7.79 6.86 -18.43
N VAL A 262 -8.78 7.56 -17.89
CA VAL A 262 -10.00 7.95 -18.60
C VAL A 262 -10.13 9.47 -18.58
N ALA A 263 -10.70 10.05 -19.64
CA ALA A 263 -10.88 11.50 -19.74
C ALA A 263 -11.79 12.05 -18.64
N GLU A 264 -12.88 11.34 -18.35
CA GLU A 264 -13.82 11.70 -17.30
C GLU A 264 -14.01 10.55 -16.32
N ARG A 265 -13.63 10.77 -15.05
CA ARG A 265 -13.83 9.80 -13.99
C ARG A 265 -15.27 9.86 -13.50
N MET A 266 -15.90 8.70 -13.35
CA MET A 266 -17.26 8.56 -12.84
C MET A 266 -17.30 7.50 -11.74
N VAL A 267 -17.98 7.82 -10.65
CA VAL A 267 -18.17 6.93 -9.51
C VAL A 267 -19.63 6.49 -9.47
N LYS A 268 -19.89 5.21 -9.23
CA LYS A 268 -21.26 4.70 -9.14
C LYS A 268 -21.80 4.83 -7.72
N LYS A 269 -22.85 5.63 -7.57
CA LYS A 269 -23.42 5.99 -6.26
C LYS A 269 -23.86 4.74 -5.49
N GLY A 270 -23.34 4.56 -4.28
CA GLY A 270 -23.71 3.47 -3.38
C GLY A 270 -23.22 2.07 -3.78
N SER A 271 -22.48 1.92 -4.88
CA SER A 271 -21.96 0.63 -5.33
C SER A 271 -20.60 0.34 -4.69
N ILE A 272 -20.59 -0.23 -3.49
CA ILE A 272 -19.33 -0.62 -2.79
C ILE A 272 -19.16 -2.14 -2.68
N ASN A 273 -20.25 -2.90 -2.81
CA ASN A 273 -20.25 -4.35 -2.59
C ASN A 273 -19.44 -5.13 -3.63
N LYS A 274 -19.22 -4.58 -4.83
CA LYS A 274 -18.36 -5.21 -5.84
C LYS A 274 -16.94 -5.40 -5.31
N HIS A 275 -16.33 -4.33 -4.83
CA HIS A 275 -15.01 -4.38 -4.18
C HIS A 275 -15.08 -5.08 -2.81
N GLY A 276 -16.13 -4.78 -2.03
CA GLY A 276 -16.33 -5.34 -0.70
C GLY A 276 -16.35 -6.87 -0.64
N LYS A 277 -16.63 -7.58 -1.74
CA LYS A 277 -16.48 -9.05 -1.80
C LYS A 277 -15.07 -9.51 -1.40
N ASN A 278 -14.03 -8.78 -1.81
CA ASN A 278 -12.63 -9.11 -1.55
C ASN A 278 -12.23 -8.83 -0.09
N TRP A 279 -12.87 -7.85 0.53
CA TRP A 279 -12.54 -7.35 1.87
C TRP A 279 -13.14 -8.21 3.00
N LYS A 280 -14.12 -9.06 2.68
CA LYS A 280 -14.74 -9.96 3.66
C LYS A 280 -13.72 -10.96 4.20
N GLY A 281 -13.74 -11.16 5.53
CA GLY A 281 -12.85 -12.08 6.21
C GLY A 281 -11.40 -11.62 6.30
N VAL A 282 -11.10 -10.37 5.96
CA VAL A 282 -9.78 -9.76 6.21
C VAL A 282 -9.68 -9.40 7.70
N ASP A 283 -8.53 -9.67 8.32
CA ASP A 283 -8.30 -9.41 9.75
C ASP A 283 -7.72 -8.00 10.00
N VAL A 284 -6.96 -7.44 9.05
CA VAL A 284 -6.52 -6.03 9.09
C VAL A 284 -6.80 -5.33 7.77
N LEU A 285 -7.72 -4.36 7.76
CA LEU A 285 -8.02 -3.52 6.59
C LEU A 285 -7.36 -2.16 6.74
N VAL A 286 -6.65 -1.70 5.70
CA VAL A 286 -6.02 -0.38 5.66
C VAL A 286 -6.55 0.36 4.43
N PHE A 287 -7.58 1.18 4.64
CA PHE A 287 -8.19 1.97 3.57
C PHE A 287 -7.42 3.27 3.30
N ASN A 288 -7.44 3.73 2.06
CA ASN A 288 -7.05 5.09 1.69
C ASN A 288 -7.77 5.50 0.40
N THR A 289 -8.09 6.78 0.27
CA THR A 289 -8.58 7.36 -0.98
C THR A 289 -8.46 8.88 -0.88
N TYR A 290 -7.74 9.53 -1.80
CA TYR A 290 -7.61 10.99 -1.77
C TYR A 290 -7.30 11.58 -3.14
N LEU A 291 -6.21 11.13 -3.77
CA LEU A 291 -5.59 11.79 -4.91
C LEU A 291 -6.60 12.08 -6.03
N TRP A 292 -7.44 11.09 -6.35
CA TRP A 292 -8.32 11.15 -7.51
C TRP A 292 -9.60 11.97 -7.29
N TRP A 293 -9.87 12.38 -6.05
CA TRP A 293 -10.93 13.35 -5.76
C TRP A 293 -10.44 14.79 -6.00
N MET A 294 -9.12 15.05 -5.94
CA MET A 294 -8.54 16.39 -6.05
C MET A 294 -8.38 16.86 -7.50
N THR A 295 -9.47 16.84 -8.27
CA THR A 295 -9.47 17.23 -9.70
C THR A 295 -9.64 18.74 -9.91
N GLY A 296 -10.08 19.47 -8.88
CA GLY A 296 -10.52 20.86 -9.01
C GLY A 296 -11.87 21.03 -9.71
N GLN A 297 -12.56 19.93 -10.04
CA GLN A 297 -13.84 19.91 -10.73
C GLN A 297 -14.89 19.16 -9.90
N LYS A 298 -16.17 19.34 -10.24
CA LYS A 298 -17.25 18.54 -9.63
C LYS A 298 -17.10 17.07 -10.00
N MET A 299 -17.40 16.21 -9.03
CA MET A 299 -17.31 14.77 -9.20
C MET A 299 -18.61 14.21 -9.77
N LYS A 300 -18.50 13.45 -10.86
CA LYS A 300 -19.63 12.82 -11.54
C LYS A 300 -20.00 11.49 -10.88
N PHE A 301 -21.23 11.38 -10.43
CA PHE A 301 -21.82 10.18 -9.84
C PHE A 301 -22.86 9.59 -10.78
N LEU A 302 -22.61 8.37 -11.23
CA LEU A 302 -23.54 7.62 -12.06
C LEU A 302 -24.62 6.97 -11.19
N LYS A 303 -25.89 7.13 -11.59
CA LYS A 303 -27.01 6.29 -11.19
C LYS A 303 -27.18 5.18 -12.22
N GLY A 304 -27.38 3.93 -11.75
CA GLY A 304 -27.55 2.79 -12.65
C GLY A 304 -26.23 2.13 -13.06
N SER A 305 -26.14 1.67 -14.31
CA SER A 305 -25.01 0.89 -14.85
C SER A 305 -24.16 1.70 -15.82
N PHE A 306 -22.86 1.39 -15.89
CA PHE A 306 -21.94 2.01 -16.87
C PHE A 306 -22.29 1.69 -18.33
N ASN A 307 -23.04 0.61 -18.55
CA ASN A 307 -23.45 0.12 -19.88
C ASN A 307 -24.81 0.65 -20.33
N ASP A 308 -25.49 1.47 -19.52
CA ASP A 308 -26.80 2.01 -19.89
C ASP A 308 -26.67 3.03 -21.04
N GLU A 309 -27.59 2.97 -22.02
CA GLU A 309 -27.61 3.88 -23.17
C GLU A 309 -27.81 5.34 -22.74
N ARG A 310 -28.67 5.54 -21.73
CA ARG A 310 -28.89 6.84 -21.10
C ARG A 310 -28.32 6.83 -19.69
N LYS A 311 -27.27 7.63 -19.50
CA LYS A 311 -26.57 7.77 -18.22
C LYS A 311 -27.19 8.92 -17.43
N GLU A 312 -27.74 8.63 -16.27
CA GLU A 312 -28.18 9.65 -15.32
C GLU A 312 -27.00 9.99 -14.39
N ILE A 313 -26.50 11.23 -14.50
CA ILE A 313 -25.31 11.71 -13.80
C ILE A 313 -25.71 12.80 -12.83
N GLU A 314 -25.31 12.65 -11.57
CA GLU A 314 -25.33 13.70 -10.56
C GLU A 314 -23.93 14.27 -10.38
N GLU A 315 -23.81 15.57 -10.14
CA GLU A 315 -22.53 16.22 -9.84
C GLU A 315 -22.49 16.68 -8.39
N PHE A 316 -21.37 16.42 -7.74
CA PHE A 316 -21.13 16.77 -6.34
C PHE A 316 -19.87 17.63 -6.23
N THR A 317 -19.81 18.52 -5.23
CA THR A 317 -18.51 19.09 -4.85
C THR A 317 -17.59 17.98 -4.34
N THR A 318 -16.28 18.24 -4.28
CA THR A 318 -15.30 17.26 -3.80
C THR A 318 -15.65 16.75 -2.40
N GLU A 319 -16.07 17.63 -1.49
CA GLU A 319 -16.41 17.32 -0.10
C GLU A 319 -17.68 16.48 0.00
N GLU A 320 -18.71 16.82 -0.78
CA GLU A 320 -19.96 16.05 -0.84
C GLU A 320 -19.72 14.64 -1.39
N ALA A 321 -18.99 14.56 -2.49
CA ALA A 321 -18.60 13.31 -3.14
C ALA A 321 -17.80 12.41 -2.19
N TYR A 322 -16.79 12.98 -1.53
CA TYR A 322 -15.97 12.27 -0.55
C TYR A 322 -16.80 11.79 0.64
N ARG A 323 -17.73 12.62 1.13
CA ARG A 323 -18.65 12.26 2.22
C ARG A 323 -19.55 11.08 1.85
N VAL A 324 -20.04 11.02 0.61
CA VAL A 324 -20.81 9.87 0.10
C VAL A 324 -19.97 8.59 0.12
N ALA A 325 -18.70 8.67 -0.26
CA ALA A 325 -17.77 7.54 -0.20
C ALA A 325 -17.51 7.08 1.25
N MET A 326 -17.20 8.01 2.16
CA MET A 326 -16.96 7.69 3.57
C MET A 326 -18.19 7.04 4.22
N LYS A 327 -19.38 7.61 4.03
CA LYS A 327 -20.64 7.01 4.52
C LYS A 327 -20.87 5.59 3.99
N SER A 328 -20.55 5.36 2.72
CA SER A 328 -20.70 4.05 2.07
C SER A 328 -19.73 3.02 2.66
N MET A 329 -18.46 3.41 2.84
CA MET A 329 -17.42 2.59 3.46
C MET A 329 -17.74 2.25 4.91
N LEU A 330 -18.07 3.24 5.74
CA LEU A 330 -18.43 3.02 7.16
C LEU A 330 -19.68 2.12 7.30
N LYS A 331 -20.69 2.33 6.45
CA LYS A 331 -21.88 1.47 6.42
C LYS A 331 -21.53 0.04 6.02
N TRP A 332 -20.62 -0.13 5.07
CA TRP A 332 -20.15 -1.45 4.64
C TRP A 332 -19.36 -2.15 5.74
N VAL A 333 -18.37 -1.48 6.35
CA VAL A 333 -17.55 -2.00 7.45
C VAL A 333 -18.43 -2.47 8.60
N ARG A 334 -19.33 -1.61 9.09
CA ARG A 334 -20.26 -1.95 10.18
C ARG A 334 -21.09 -3.20 9.93
N LYS A 335 -21.46 -3.47 8.67
CA LYS A 335 -22.32 -4.60 8.30
C LYS A 335 -21.56 -5.91 8.10
N ASN A 336 -20.27 -5.85 7.77
CA ASN A 336 -19.54 -7.00 7.27
C ASN A 336 -18.35 -7.40 8.16
N MET A 337 -17.85 -6.50 9.01
CA MET A 337 -16.67 -6.73 9.85
C MET A 337 -17.04 -7.06 11.30
N ASP A 338 -16.29 -7.97 11.91
CA ASP A 338 -16.41 -8.29 13.33
C ASP A 338 -15.40 -7.44 14.11
N ARG A 339 -15.86 -6.57 15.02
CA ARG A 339 -14.99 -5.68 15.80
C ARG A 339 -14.03 -6.44 16.73
N ASN A 340 -14.34 -7.69 17.08
CA ASN A 340 -13.49 -8.48 17.98
C ASN A 340 -12.40 -9.27 17.22
N LYS A 341 -12.45 -9.27 15.88
CA LYS A 341 -11.49 -10.01 15.05
C LYS A 341 -10.74 -9.10 14.08
N THR A 342 -11.42 -8.08 13.55
CA THR A 342 -10.88 -7.22 12.51
C THR A 342 -10.46 -5.87 13.08
N ARG A 343 -9.28 -5.39 12.67
CA ARG A 343 -8.88 -3.98 12.82
C ARG A 343 -9.08 -3.25 11.50
N VAL A 344 -9.72 -2.09 11.55
CA VAL A 344 -9.92 -1.25 10.37
C VAL A 344 -9.18 0.07 10.57
N PHE A 345 -8.28 0.36 9.64
CA PHE A 345 -7.49 1.57 9.56
C PHE A 345 -7.93 2.40 8.36
N PHE A 346 -7.72 3.70 8.48
CA PHE A 346 -7.81 4.61 7.36
C PHE A 346 -6.59 5.53 7.35
N THR A 347 -5.77 5.43 6.31
CA THR A 347 -4.63 6.32 6.08
C THR A 347 -5.13 7.64 5.52
N SER A 348 -4.74 8.75 6.16
CA SER A 348 -5.09 10.10 5.73
C SER A 348 -4.46 10.47 4.39
N MET A 349 -4.58 11.74 4.01
CA MET A 349 -4.12 12.25 2.72
C MET A 349 -2.60 12.14 2.62
N SER A 350 -2.13 11.63 1.49
CA SER A 350 -0.75 11.85 1.06
C SER A 350 -0.66 13.25 0.44
N PRO A 351 0.28 14.10 0.90
CA PRO A 351 0.45 15.44 0.37
C PRO A 351 1.10 15.42 -1.02
N LEU A 352 1.04 16.57 -1.70
CA LEU A 352 1.66 16.82 -2.99
C LEU A 352 2.65 17.97 -2.87
N HIS A 353 3.73 17.93 -3.64
CA HIS A 353 4.75 19.00 -3.66
C HIS A 353 4.90 19.59 -5.07
N ILE A 354 3.80 20.13 -5.61
CA ILE A 354 3.72 20.60 -7.01
C ILE A 354 4.13 22.06 -7.21
N LYS A 355 4.24 22.86 -6.13
CA LYS A 355 4.58 24.28 -6.21
C LYS A 355 5.58 24.65 -5.11
N SER A 356 6.82 24.90 -5.49
CA SER A 356 7.87 25.17 -4.50
C SER A 356 7.70 26.46 -3.70
N GLN A 357 6.94 27.42 -4.24
CA GLN A 357 6.56 28.63 -3.54
C GLN A 357 5.83 28.37 -2.22
N GLU A 358 5.15 27.22 -2.09
CA GLU A 358 4.44 26.84 -0.86
C GLU A 358 5.42 26.69 0.32
N TRP A 359 6.68 26.33 0.05
CA TRP A 359 7.75 26.19 1.06
C TRP A 359 8.90 27.19 0.87
N GLY A 360 8.64 28.34 0.22
CA GLY A 360 9.62 29.41 0.03
C GLY A 360 10.58 29.23 -1.15
N GLY A 361 10.32 28.26 -2.04
CA GLY A 361 11.06 28.04 -3.28
C GLY A 361 10.70 29.02 -4.41
N GLN A 362 11.35 28.85 -5.56
CA GLN A 362 11.20 29.73 -6.72
C GLN A 362 9.86 29.52 -7.46
N ALA A 363 9.34 30.58 -8.07
CA ALA A 363 8.17 30.50 -8.93
C ALA A 363 8.41 29.53 -10.10
N GLY A 364 7.44 28.64 -10.34
CA GLY A 364 7.55 27.61 -11.39
C GLY A 364 8.32 26.35 -10.98
N GLY A 365 8.96 26.31 -9.79
CA GLY A 365 9.57 25.09 -9.26
C GLY A 365 8.55 24.13 -8.62
N ASN A 366 8.95 22.87 -8.43
CA ASN A 366 8.20 21.81 -7.74
C ASN A 366 9.16 20.94 -6.93
N CYS A 367 8.81 19.68 -6.63
CA CYS A 367 9.69 18.73 -5.91
C CYS A 367 10.99 18.35 -6.65
N TYR A 368 11.20 18.78 -7.89
CA TYR A 368 12.44 18.52 -8.62
C TYR A 368 13.63 19.18 -7.93
N ASN A 369 14.72 18.43 -7.75
CA ASN A 369 15.95 18.81 -7.04
C ASN A 369 15.78 19.16 -5.55
N GLU A 370 14.63 18.87 -4.94
CA GLU A 370 14.46 18.99 -3.50
C GLU A 370 15.11 17.77 -2.80
N THR A 371 16.10 18.03 -1.95
CA THR A 371 16.89 16.98 -1.25
C THR A 371 16.86 17.09 0.28
N THR A 372 16.24 18.15 0.79
CA THR A 372 16.09 18.44 2.22
C THR A 372 14.63 18.58 2.60
N LEU A 373 14.34 18.43 3.89
CA LEU A 373 13.03 18.67 4.47
C LEU A 373 12.60 20.14 4.30
N ILE A 374 11.32 20.37 4.51
CA ILE A 374 10.85 21.70 4.92
C ILE A 374 11.20 21.87 6.40
N GLU A 375 11.99 22.88 6.72
CA GLU A 375 12.49 23.12 8.08
C GLU A 375 11.56 24.01 8.93
N ASP A 376 10.66 24.76 8.30
CA ASP A 376 9.71 25.61 9.02
C ASP A 376 8.74 24.75 9.86
N PRO A 377 8.82 24.79 11.20
CA PRO A 377 7.95 23.99 12.06
C PRO A 377 6.48 24.44 12.02
N ASN A 378 6.21 25.63 11.48
CA ASN A 378 4.85 26.16 11.30
C ASN A 378 4.30 25.90 9.89
N TYR A 379 5.03 25.18 9.05
CA TYR A 379 4.58 24.85 7.71
C TYR A 379 3.25 24.10 7.75
N SER A 380 2.23 24.69 7.13
CA SER A 380 0.96 24.03 6.83
C SER A 380 0.95 23.74 5.34
N GLY A 381 0.88 22.45 4.98
CA GLY A 381 0.73 22.06 3.59
C GLY A 381 -0.57 22.58 2.97
N SER A 382 -0.66 22.45 1.64
CA SER A 382 -1.78 22.89 0.81
C SER A 382 -2.89 21.82 0.69
N GLU A 383 -2.86 20.78 1.52
CA GLU A 383 -3.84 19.70 1.46
C GLU A 383 -5.24 20.20 1.86
N ASN A 384 -6.27 19.56 1.30
CA ASN A 384 -7.64 20.02 1.47
C ASN A 384 -8.13 19.77 2.91
N LYS A 385 -8.08 20.82 3.75
CA LYS A 385 -8.54 20.80 5.14
C LYS A 385 -10.02 20.44 5.28
N ASP A 386 -10.85 20.75 4.29
CA ASP A 386 -12.27 20.38 4.30
C ASP A 386 -12.47 18.86 4.17
N ILE A 387 -11.59 18.16 3.45
CA ILE A 387 -11.63 16.70 3.39
C ILE A 387 -11.21 16.08 4.72
N MET A 388 -10.25 16.67 5.45
CA MET A 388 -9.89 16.23 6.81
C MET A 388 -11.07 16.41 7.75
N LYS A 389 -11.79 17.53 7.62
CA LYS A 389 -13.03 17.80 8.36
C LYS A 389 -14.12 16.77 8.04
N VAL A 390 -14.33 16.43 6.76
CA VAL A 390 -15.27 15.37 6.35
C VAL A 390 -14.92 14.03 7.01
N ILE A 391 -13.64 13.64 6.99
CA ILE A 391 -13.18 12.39 7.64
C ILE A 391 -13.50 12.42 9.13
N GLY A 392 -13.12 13.49 9.84
CA GLY A 392 -13.38 13.62 11.28
C GLY A 392 -14.87 13.56 11.63
N GLU A 393 -15.71 14.27 10.86
CA GLU A 393 -17.16 14.27 11.05
C GLU A 393 -17.78 12.88 10.81
N GLU A 394 -17.40 12.18 9.74
CA GLU A 394 -17.97 10.85 9.47
C GLU A 394 -17.43 9.79 10.42
N PHE A 395 -16.16 9.85 10.83
CA PHE A 395 -15.57 8.90 11.76
C PHE A 395 -16.11 9.06 13.19
N SER A 396 -16.36 10.29 13.63
CA SER A 396 -17.01 10.54 14.93
C SER A 396 -18.42 9.93 15.04
N ARG A 397 -19.09 9.74 13.89
CA ARG A 397 -20.41 9.10 13.79
C ARG A 397 -20.34 7.59 13.56
N SER A 398 -19.14 7.03 13.38
CA SER A 398 -18.97 5.61 13.12
C SER A 398 -19.29 4.79 14.37
N LYS A 399 -20.10 3.75 14.19
CA LYS A 399 -20.35 2.75 15.25
C LYS A 399 -19.30 1.64 15.28
N TYR A 400 -18.45 1.58 14.27
CA TYR A 400 -17.34 0.63 14.19
C TYR A 400 -16.04 1.40 14.45
N PRO A 401 -15.14 0.92 15.32
CA PRO A 401 -13.90 1.62 15.62
C PRO A 401 -13.00 1.65 14.37
N ILE A 402 -12.72 2.85 13.86
CA ILE A 402 -11.76 3.09 12.79
C ILE A 402 -10.52 3.74 13.39
N THR A 403 -9.36 3.13 13.19
CA THR A 403 -8.08 3.73 13.58
C THR A 403 -7.60 4.63 12.45
N PHE A 404 -7.58 5.94 12.69
CA PHE A 404 -7.10 6.91 11.71
C PHE A 404 -5.58 7.04 11.79
N LEU A 405 -4.89 6.83 10.67
CA LEU A 405 -3.46 7.09 10.54
C LEU A 405 -3.28 8.48 9.95
N ASN A 406 -3.09 9.48 10.81
CA ASN A 406 -2.96 10.88 10.41
C ASN A 406 -1.54 11.18 9.92
N ILE A 407 -1.23 10.73 8.71
CA ILE A 407 0.09 10.88 8.08
C ILE A 407 0.28 12.22 7.36
N THR A 408 -0.76 13.05 7.26
CA THR A 408 -0.76 14.20 6.34
C THR A 408 0.36 15.18 6.70
N GLN A 409 0.31 15.76 7.89
CA GLN A 409 1.24 16.80 8.31
C GLN A 409 2.70 16.32 8.35
N LEU A 410 2.97 15.13 8.89
CA LEU A 410 4.33 14.59 8.91
C LEU A 410 4.87 14.38 7.48
N SER A 411 4.00 14.01 6.55
CA SER A 411 4.38 13.81 5.15
C SER A 411 4.59 15.14 4.43
N SER A 412 3.89 16.21 4.83
CA SER A 412 3.99 17.53 4.19
C SER A 412 5.39 18.14 4.34
N TYR A 413 6.17 17.73 5.34
CA TYR A 413 7.57 18.16 5.45
C TYR A 413 8.51 17.50 4.44
N ARG A 414 8.07 16.43 3.76
CA ARG A 414 8.92 15.50 3.01
C ARG A 414 9.01 15.82 1.52
N LYS A 415 9.17 17.09 1.14
CA LYS A 415 9.37 17.49 -0.26
C LYS A 415 10.53 16.75 -0.95
N ASP A 416 11.49 16.27 -0.18
CA ASP A 416 12.65 15.47 -0.59
C ASP A 416 12.33 14.04 -1.04
N ALA A 417 11.25 13.42 -0.54
CA ALA A 417 11.07 11.97 -0.66
C ALA A 417 10.32 11.52 -1.93
N HIS A 418 9.92 12.46 -2.79
CA HIS A 418 9.19 12.14 -4.02
C HIS A 418 10.05 11.43 -5.07
N THR A 419 9.37 10.66 -5.94
CA THR A 419 10.02 10.03 -7.09
C THR A 419 10.61 11.05 -8.07
N SER A 420 9.97 12.22 -8.19
CA SER A 420 10.42 13.28 -9.08
C SER A 420 10.56 12.74 -10.52
N ILE A 421 11.71 12.93 -11.15
CA ILE A 421 11.99 12.38 -12.48
C ILE A 421 12.50 10.94 -12.45
N TYR A 422 12.92 10.45 -11.28
CA TYR A 422 13.63 9.19 -11.07
C TYR A 422 12.66 8.02 -10.95
N LYS A 423 12.00 7.71 -12.07
CA LYS A 423 11.04 6.61 -12.16
C LYS A 423 10.91 6.12 -13.59
N LYS A 424 10.36 4.93 -13.75
CA LYS A 424 10.00 4.42 -15.08
C LYS A 424 9.01 5.36 -15.79
N GLN A 425 9.45 5.88 -16.93
CA GLN A 425 8.61 6.64 -17.85
C GLN A 425 7.97 5.67 -18.85
N TRP A 426 6.65 5.50 -18.77
CA TRP A 426 5.90 4.58 -19.65
C TRP A 426 5.70 5.11 -21.06
N SER A 427 5.88 6.42 -21.24
CA SER A 427 5.83 7.09 -22.53
C SER A 427 7.18 7.78 -22.74
N PRO A 428 7.75 7.71 -23.96
CA PRO A 428 8.95 8.47 -24.29
C PRO A 428 8.76 9.96 -24.01
N LEU A 429 9.74 10.58 -23.37
CA LEU A 429 9.74 12.02 -23.11
C LEU A 429 10.11 12.78 -24.39
N THR A 430 9.46 13.92 -24.62
CA THR A 430 9.83 14.79 -25.75
C THR A 430 11.13 15.55 -25.46
N PRO A 431 11.82 16.08 -26.49
CA PRO A 431 13.01 16.92 -26.29
C PRO A 431 12.75 18.12 -25.36
N GLU A 432 11.57 18.73 -25.45
CA GLU A 432 11.16 19.86 -24.60
C GLU A 432 10.98 19.44 -23.15
N GLN A 433 10.42 18.25 -22.90
CA GLN A 433 10.32 17.69 -21.55
C GLN A 433 11.70 17.40 -20.99
N LEU A 434 12.58 16.75 -21.76
CA LEU A 434 13.95 16.46 -21.33
C LEU A 434 14.74 17.72 -20.97
N ALA A 435 14.55 18.81 -21.73
CA ALA A 435 15.13 20.11 -21.45
C ALA A 435 14.54 20.80 -20.20
N ASN A 436 13.35 20.38 -19.75
CA ASN A 436 12.67 20.92 -18.57
C ASN A 436 12.16 19.80 -17.62
N PRO A 437 13.05 19.23 -16.78
CA PRO A 437 12.71 18.20 -15.79
C PRO A 437 11.51 18.49 -14.91
N VAL A 438 11.32 19.76 -14.54
CA VAL A 438 10.18 20.22 -13.73
C VAL A 438 8.84 19.84 -14.38
N SER A 439 8.75 19.85 -15.71
CA SER A 439 7.51 19.57 -16.46
C SER A 439 6.99 18.14 -16.34
N TYR A 440 7.85 17.18 -15.99
CA TYR A 440 7.51 15.75 -15.92
C TYR A 440 7.88 15.11 -14.58
N ALA A 441 8.32 15.90 -13.60
CA ALA A 441 8.57 15.45 -12.24
C ALA A 441 7.27 14.99 -11.56
N ASP A 442 7.30 13.79 -10.98
CA ASP A 442 6.22 13.25 -10.20
C ASP A 442 6.37 13.62 -8.72
N CYS A 443 5.59 14.63 -8.34
CA CYS A 443 5.50 15.15 -6.97
C CYS A 443 4.27 14.61 -6.23
N VAL A 444 3.86 13.39 -6.59
CA VAL A 444 2.75 12.65 -5.99
C VAL A 444 3.28 11.40 -5.30
N HIS A 445 4.02 10.57 -6.04
CA HIS A 445 4.50 9.28 -5.57
C HIS A 445 5.85 9.40 -4.85
N TRP A 446 6.14 8.40 -4.02
CA TRP A 446 7.27 8.40 -3.09
C TRP A 446 8.29 7.34 -3.48
N CYS A 447 9.58 7.65 -3.35
CA CYS A 447 10.65 6.66 -3.48
C CYS A 447 10.51 5.58 -2.39
N LEU A 448 10.91 4.35 -2.72
CA LEU A 448 11.07 3.25 -1.75
C LEU A 448 12.51 2.73 -1.78
N PRO A 449 13.18 2.53 -0.62
CA PRO A 449 12.74 2.85 0.75
C PRO A 449 12.56 4.36 0.99
N GLY A 450 11.74 4.75 1.95
CA GLY A 450 11.45 6.17 2.21
C GLY A 450 10.25 6.44 3.11
N LEU A 451 9.51 7.50 2.79
CA LEU A 451 8.41 8.02 3.62
C LEU A 451 7.35 6.96 3.97
N GLN A 452 7.01 6.10 3.02
CA GLN A 452 5.94 5.12 3.22
C GLN A 452 6.32 4.02 4.23
N ASP A 453 7.61 3.82 4.50
CA ASP A 453 8.09 2.95 5.58
C ASP A 453 7.66 3.51 6.94
N THR A 454 7.75 4.83 7.12
CA THR A 454 7.25 5.50 8.33
C THR A 454 5.75 5.34 8.50
N TRP A 455 4.97 5.38 7.40
CA TRP A 455 3.53 5.12 7.50
C TRP A 455 3.23 3.70 8.01
N ASN A 456 4.06 2.73 7.62
CA ASN A 456 3.95 1.35 8.09
C ASN A 456 4.45 1.14 9.51
N GLU A 457 5.42 1.94 9.98
CA GLU A 457 5.81 1.98 11.40
C GLU A 457 4.70 2.52 12.29
N LEU A 458 3.99 3.55 11.83
CA LEU A 458 2.83 4.10 12.55
C LEU A 458 1.65 3.11 12.53
N LEU A 459 1.42 2.42 11.42
CA LEU A 459 0.46 1.32 11.33
C LEU A 459 0.81 0.20 12.30
N PHE A 460 2.06 -0.27 12.31
CA PHE A 460 2.57 -1.29 13.23
C PHE A 460 2.35 -0.88 14.69
N THR A 461 2.72 0.36 15.03
CA THR A 461 2.54 0.92 16.37
C THR A 461 1.07 0.91 16.76
N LYS A 462 0.16 1.46 15.93
CA LYS A 462 -1.27 1.48 16.26
C LYS A 462 -1.93 0.10 16.23
N LEU A 463 -1.40 -0.85 15.47
CA LEU A 463 -1.90 -2.22 15.43
C LEU A 463 -1.62 -2.95 16.74
N LEU A 464 -0.36 -2.94 17.17
CA LEU A 464 0.12 -3.74 18.31
C LEU A 464 0.09 -3.00 19.65
N TYR A 465 0.16 -1.67 19.61
CA TYR A 465 0.20 -0.78 20.78
C TYR A 465 -0.85 0.35 20.63
N PRO A 466 -2.15 0.04 20.58
CA PRO A 466 -3.19 1.07 20.55
C PRO A 466 -3.23 1.87 21.87
N ASN A 467 -3.76 3.10 21.82
CA ASN A 467 -3.88 3.99 22.99
C ASN A 467 -5.30 4.00 23.56
#